data_AF-A0A2T1LVE3-F1
#
_entry.id   AF-A0A2T1LVE3-F1
#
_cell.length_a   1.000
_cell.length_b   1.000
_cell.length_c   1.000
_cell.angle_alpha   90.00
_cell.angle_beta   90.00
_cell.angle_gamma   90.00
#
_symmetry.space_group_name_H-M   'P 1'
#
loop_
_entity.id
_entity.type
_entity.pdbx_description
1 polymer ?
#
loop_
_entity_poly.entity_id
_entity_poly.type
_entity_poly.pdbx_seq_one_letter_code
_entity_poly.pdbx_strand_id
1 'polypeptide(L)'
;METVFKFRPISFSWVALHPQPKGVILFIGGAFFGTFPTLFYQYFFERLFDEGYTIVAMPFRFGFRHWPIAISLLKEQIDLREKIAKMADYLNRTEQGKYDAEIYRNPQKYFWIGHSLGCKYITLLEFFSGEKWESILTKCAKDKREGMLMRIERSVNMIPLEERSIKGQPSLLIAPDISDTQSAIPKPLAFIAKFLDKKGWGVLPTNAQTKCFVEGSILFQLTGLISFEKDTIAGNEKDKEGDVFWFIGQLKSENKKFPILHKELPGKHLEPLGSQLGEKIVDFNPFDKFAEPISQRKLEDVTIQFLYELRQREEMLR
;
A
#
# COMPACT_ATOMS: atom_id res chain seq x y z
N MET A 1 -29.68 5.95 -10.36
CA MET A 1 -28.54 5.81 -11.29
C MET A 1 -27.72 4.66 -10.76
N GLU A 2 -27.49 3.62 -11.55
CA GLU A 2 -26.68 2.48 -11.10
C GLU A 2 -25.23 2.94 -10.97
N THR A 3 -24.60 2.61 -9.83
CA THR A 3 -23.19 2.86 -9.63
C THR A 3 -22.41 1.88 -10.52
N VAL A 4 -21.60 2.40 -11.45
CA VAL A 4 -20.84 1.57 -12.39
C VAL A 4 -19.37 1.52 -11.95
N PHE A 5 -18.86 0.33 -11.66
CA PHE A 5 -17.44 0.11 -11.42
C PHE A 5 -16.65 0.26 -12.73
N LYS A 6 -15.95 1.39 -12.89
CA LYS A 6 -15.19 1.69 -14.11
C LYS A 6 -13.97 2.54 -13.78
N PHE A 7 -12.78 2.03 -14.13
CA PHE A 7 -11.54 2.80 -14.04
C PHE A 7 -11.43 3.83 -15.17
N ARG A 8 -11.05 5.06 -14.80
CA ARG A 8 -10.65 6.14 -15.70
C ARG A 8 -9.18 6.49 -15.42
N PRO A 9 -8.34 6.73 -16.44
CA PRO A 9 -6.98 7.18 -16.20
C PRO A 9 -6.99 8.62 -15.69
N ILE A 10 -6.32 8.88 -14.58
CA ILE A 10 -6.12 10.23 -14.02
C ILE A 10 -4.65 10.32 -13.60
N SER A 11 -3.91 11.26 -14.20
CA SER A 11 -2.45 11.32 -14.05
C SER A 11 -1.78 9.99 -14.41
N PHE A 12 -0.96 9.41 -13.53
CA PHE A 12 -0.32 8.11 -13.72
C PHE A 12 -1.08 6.96 -13.07
N SER A 13 -2.29 7.21 -12.56
CA SER A 13 -3.10 6.22 -11.82
C SER A 13 -4.44 5.94 -12.48
N TRP A 14 -5.14 4.92 -11.98
CA TRP A 14 -6.47 4.55 -12.42
C TRP A 14 -7.47 4.78 -11.31
N VAL A 15 -8.56 5.47 -11.59
CA VAL A 15 -9.54 5.86 -10.59
C VAL A 15 -10.93 5.34 -10.96
N ALA A 16 -11.53 4.55 -10.08
CA ALA A 16 -12.95 4.18 -10.12
C ALA A 16 -13.70 5.07 -9.13
N LEU A 17 -14.37 6.09 -9.66
CA LEU A 17 -15.07 7.12 -8.87
C LEU A 17 -16.42 6.62 -8.38
N HIS A 18 -16.58 6.54 -7.06
CA HIS A 18 -17.88 6.32 -6.45
C HIS A 18 -18.65 7.67 -6.40
N PRO A 19 -19.95 7.72 -6.76
CA PRO A 19 -20.74 8.95 -6.72
C PRO A 19 -20.90 9.53 -5.31
N GLN A 20 -21.10 8.67 -4.32
CA GLN A 20 -21.29 9.07 -2.92
C GLN A 20 -20.28 8.32 -2.05
N PRO A 21 -18.98 8.64 -2.14
CA PRO A 21 -17.93 7.84 -1.54
C PRO A 21 -17.98 7.95 0.00
N LYS A 22 -17.83 6.81 0.69
CA LYS A 22 -17.56 6.76 2.14
C LYS A 22 -16.14 7.23 2.44
N GLY A 23 -15.21 7.05 1.50
CA GLY A 23 -13.81 7.40 1.58
C GLY A 23 -13.09 7.06 0.26
N VAL A 24 -11.79 7.37 0.20
CA VAL A 24 -10.96 7.15 -0.97
C VAL A 24 -9.84 6.18 -0.62
N ILE A 25 -9.70 5.09 -1.36
CA ILE A 25 -8.67 4.08 -1.14
C ILE A 25 -7.54 4.29 -2.15
N LEU A 26 -6.36 4.64 -1.66
CA LEU A 26 -5.10 4.64 -2.40
C LEU A 26 -4.47 3.26 -2.27
N PHE A 27 -4.50 2.49 -3.36
CA PHE A 27 -4.01 1.13 -3.38
C PHE A 27 -2.66 1.02 -4.09
N ILE A 28 -1.69 0.35 -3.44
CA ILE A 28 -0.40 -0.01 -4.03
C ILE A 28 -0.22 -1.53 -3.94
N GLY A 29 -0.10 -2.17 -5.11
CA GLY A 29 0.02 -3.63 -5.19
C GLY A 29 1.43 -4.18 -4.94
N GLY A 30 1.54 -5.50 -5.01
CA GLY A 30 2.81 -6.24 -4.87
C GLY A 30 3.75 -6.13 -6.07
N ALA A 31 4.94 -6.72 -5.93
CA ALA A 31 5.89 -6.80 -7.04
C ALA A 31 5.25 -7.48 -8.27
N PHE A 32 5.58 -6.99 -9.48
CA PHE A 32 5.00 -7.43 -10.75
C PHE A 32 3.52 -7.07 -10.95
N PHE A 33 2.62 -7.61 -10.11
CA PHE A 33 1.18 -7.44 -10.24
C PHE A 33 0.72 -6.00 -9.97
N GLY A 34 1.39 -5.30 -9.05
CA GLY A 34 1.13 -3.89 -8.74
C GLY A 34 1.46 -2.92 -9.88
N THR A 35 2.16 -3.35 -10.93
CA THR A 35 2.35 -2.54 -12.14
C THR A 35 1.08 -2.48 -13.00
N PHE A 36 0.22 -3.50 -12.92
CA PHE A 36 -1.07 -3.56 -13.62
C PHE A 36 -2.22 -3.82 -12.63
N PRO A 37 -2.44 -2.92 -11.66
CA PRO A 37 -3.29 -3.21 -10.52
C PRO A 37 -4.75 -3.45 -10.93
N THR A 38 -5.25 -2.73 -11.93
CA THR A 38 -6.64 -2.86 -12.41
C THR A 38 -6.95 -4.20 -13.07
N LEU A 39 -5.93 -4.95 -13.51
CA LEU A 39 -6.10 -6.27 -14.10
C LEU A 39 -6.05 -7.35 -13.01
N PHE A 40 -5.07 -7.26 -12.12
CA PHE A 40 -4.77 -8.35 -11.19
C PHE A 40 -5.55 -8.28 -9.87
N TYR A 41 -6.06 -7.12 -9.47
CA TYR A 41 -6.79 -6.93 -8.21
C TYR A 41 -8.27 -6.59 -8.46
N GLN A 42 -8.80 -6.98 -9.62
CA GLN A 42 -10.10 -6.52 -10.10
C GLN A 42 -11.23 -6.85 -9.11
N TYR A 43 -11.32 -8.11 -8.67
CA TYR A 43 -12.36 -8.53 -7.74
C TYR A 43 -12.25 -7.80 -6.40
N PHE A 44 -11.03 -7.70 -5.86
CA PHE A 44 -10.78 -6.99 -4.60
C PHE A 44 -11.25 -5.52 -4.68
N PHE A 45 -10.95 -4.83 -5.79
CA PHE A 45 -11.41 -3.45 -5.99
C PHE A 45 -12.91 -3.33 -6.18
N GLU A 46 -13.54 -4.25 -6.91
CA GLU A 46 -14.98 -4.26 -7.14
C GLU A 46 -15.72 -4.38 -5.81
N ARG A 47 -15.30 -5.30 -4.92
CA ARG A 47 -15.91 -5.46 -3.59
C ARG A 47 -15.77 -4.23 -2.70
N LEU A 48 -14.63 -3.54 -2.74
CA LEU A 48 -14.44 -2.29 -2.00
C LEU A 48 -15.26 -1.13 -2.60
N PHE A 49 -15.40 -1.11 -3.92
CA PHE A 49 -16.21 -0.12 -4.62
C PHE A 49 -17.71 -0.29 -4.34
N ASP A 50 -18.19 -1.54 -4.32
CA ASP A 50 -19.57 -1.90 -3.92
C ASP A 50 -19.89 -1.43 -2.50
N GLU A 51 -18.90 -1.46 -1.61
CA GLU A 51 -19.01 -0.90 -0.26
C GLU A 51 -18.94 0.62 -0.21
N GLY A 52 -18.91 1.30 -1.34
CA GLY A 52 -19.01 2.74 -1.45
C GLY A 52 -17.68 3.48 -1.36
N TYR A 53 -16.54 2.83 -1.58
CA TYR A 53 -15.25 3.51 -1.65
C TYR A 53 -14.90 3.93 -3.08
N THR A 54 -14.33 5.12 -3.25
CA THR A 54 -13.61 5.43 -4.49
C THR A 54 -12.27 4.71 -4.47
N ILE A 55 -11.93 4.02 -5.56
CA ILE A 55 -10.69 3.25 -5.66
C ILE A 55 -9.69 3.99 -6.55
N VAL A 56 -8.50 4.22 -6.02
CA VAL A 56 -7.35 4.78 -6.73
C VAL A 56 -6.27 3.70 -6.77
N ALA A 57 -6.13 3.06 -7.93
CA ALA A 57 -5.11 2.05 -8.17
C ALA A 57 -3.83 2.72 -8.68
N MET A 58 -2.78 2.72 -7.86
CA MET A 58 -1.51 3.41 -8.13
C MET A 58 -0.48 2.44 -8.70
N PRO A 59 -0.22 2.43 -10.01
CA PRO A 59 0.86 1.62 -10.57
C PRO A 59 2.21 2.22 -10.21
N PHE A 60 3.23 1.37 -10.16
CA PHE A 60 4.61 1.80 -10.07
C PHE A 60 5.50 1.01 -11.02
N ARG A 61 6.63 1.61 -11.38
CA ARG A 61 7.68 0.94 -12.15
C ARG A 61 8.49 0.07 -11.21
N PHE A 62 8.37 -1.24 -11.35
CA PHE A 62 9.15 -2.21 -10.57
C PHE A 62 10.66 -2.02 -10.80
N GLY A 63 11.44 -2.07 -9.73
CA GLY A 63 12.90 -2.00 -9.78
C GLY A 63 13.52 -1.87 -8.40
N PHE A 64 14.84 -2.00 -8.29
CA PHE A 64 15.54 -2.09 -6.99
C PHE A 64 15.80 -0.74 -6.29
N ARG A 65 15.38 0.39 -6.87
CA ARG A 65 15.55 1.71 -6.26
C ARG A 65 14.21 2.20 -5.73
N HIS A 66 13.86 1.73 -4.53
CA HIS A 66 12.54 1.95 -3.93
C HIS A 66 12.38 3.39 -3.41
N TRP A 67 13.48 4.11 -3.13
CA TRP A 67 13.43 5.53 -2.77
C TRP A 67 12.76 6.41 -3.85
N PRO A 68 13.26 6.46 -5.11
CA PRO A 68 12.57 7.17 -6.19
C PRO A 68 11.12 6.73 -6.40
N ILE A 69 10.82 5.43 -6.23
CA ILE A 69 9.47 4.90 -6.40
C ILE A 69 8.54 5.46 -5.32
N ALA A 70 8.91 5.38 -4.04
CA ALA A 70 8.14 5.95 -2.94
C ALA A 70 7.94 7.47 -3.11
N ILE A 71 8.99 8.20 -3.49
CA ILE A 71 8.89 9.66 -3.75
C ILE A 71 7.96 9.94 -4.93
N SER A 72 7.94 9.09 -5.97
CA SER A 72 7.03 9.26 -7.10
C SER A 72 5.56 9.01 -6.71
N LEU A 73 5.29 7.98 -5.90
CA LEU A 73 3.96 7.70 -5.35
C LEU A 73 3.48 8.84 -4.45
N LEU A 74 4.39 9.42 -3.65
CA LEU A 74 4.12 10.57 -2.81
C LEU A 74 3.72 11.82 -3.63
N LYS A 75 4.37 12.06 -4.77
CA LYS A 75 4.01 13.17 -5.65
C LYS A 75 2.69 12.91 -6.37
N GLU A 76 2.47 11.66 -6.79
CA GLU A 76 1.26 11.24 -7.47
C GLU A 76 0.03 11.40 -6.57
N GLN A 77 0.07 11.02 -5.29
CA GLN A 77 -1.09 11.22 -4.40
C GLN A 77 -1.48 12.70 -4.24
N ILE A 78 -0.49 13.60 -4.21
CA ILE A 78 -0.74 15.05 -4.11
C ILE A 78 -1.51 15.54 -5.34
N ASP A 79 -1.02 15.19 -6.52
CA ASP A 79 -1.59 15.58 -7.80
C ASP A 79 -2.98 14.95 -8.04
N LEU A 80 -3.18 13.72 -7.59
CA LEU A 80 -4.44 13.01 -7.69
C LEU A 80 -5.58 13.68 -6.92
N ARG A 81 -5.35 14.16 -5.69
CA ARG A 81 -6.42 14.77 -4.87
C ARG A 81 -7.17 15.87 -5.63
N GLU A 82 -6.41 16.79 -6.22
CA GLU A 82 -6.97 17.91 -6.97
C GLU A 82 -7.56 17.47 -8.32
N LYS A 83 -6.90 16.55 -9.04
CA LYS A 83 -7.39 16.05 -10.34
C LYS A 83 -8.66 15.22 -10.21
N ILE A 84 -8.79 14.42 -9.15
CA ILE A 84 -9.99 13.63 -8.88
C ILE A 84 -11.16 14.56 -8.53
N ALA A 85 -10.94 15.57 -7.69
CA ALA A 85 -11.98 16.55 -7.38
C ALA A 85 -12.48 17.28 -8.64
N LYS A 86 -11.57 17.72 -9.51
CA LYS A 86 -11.90 18.33 -10.82
C LYS A 86 -12.66 17.38 -11.74
N MET A 87 -12.32 16.09 -11.75
CA MET A 87 -13.05 15.08 -12.51
C MET A 87 -14.48 14.93 -11.97
N ALA A 88 -14.66 14.83 -10.65
CA ALA A 88 -15.99 14.77 -10.04
C ALA A 88 -16.86 15.99 -10.42
N ASP A 89 -16.30 17.20 -10.36
CA ASP A 89 -16.96 18.44 -10.78
C ASP A 89 -17.32 18.45 -12.28
N TYR A 90 -16.47 17.87 -13.13
CA TYR A 90 -16.75 17.72 -14.56
C TYR A 90 -17.92 16.75 -14.81
N LEU A 91 -17.95 15.61 -14.13
CA LEU A 91 -19.01 14.60 -14.30
C LEU A 91 -20.37 15.09 -13.79
N ASN A 92 -20.38 15.87 -12.70
CA ASN A 92 -21.61 16.53 -12.23
C ASN A 92 -22.23 17.45 -13.27
N ARG A 93 -21.41 18.13 -14.08
CA ARG A 93 -21.87 19.05 -15.13
C ARG A 93 -22.28 18.34 -16.42
N THR A 94 -21.71 17.18 -16.71
CA THR A 94 -21.80 16.54 -18.05
C THR A 94 -22.59 15.24 -18.07
N GLU A 95 -22.53 14.42 -17.03
CA GLU A 95 -23.07 13.05 -17.04
C GLU A 95 -24.30 12.90 -16.13
N GLN A 96 -25.00 13.98 -15.74
CA GLN A 96 -26.10 13.96 -14.74
C GLN A 96 -25.71 13.25 -13.41
N GLY A 97 -24.41 13.20 -13.10
CA GLY A 97 -23.89 12.57 -11.90
C GLY A 97 -24.17 13.41 -10.65
N LYS A 98 -24.26 12.75 -9.50
CA LYS A 98 -24.22 13.38 -8.17
C LYS A 98 -22.97 12.89 -7.44
N TYR A 99 -21.80 13.32 -7.91
CA TYR A 99 -20.51 13.08 -7.28
C TYR A 99 -20.25 14.10 -6.17
N ASP A 100 -19.87 13.64 -4.98
CA ASP A 100 -19.36 14.51 -3.91
C ASP A 100 -17.89 14.85 -4.22
N ALA A 101 -17.62 16.07 -4.70
CA ALA A 101 -16.27 16.50 -5.04
C ALA A 101 -15.43 16.92 -3.81
N GLU A 102 -16.08 17.36 -2.73
CA GLU A 102 -15.41 17.91 -1.54
C GLU A 102 -14.65 16.84 -0.76
N ILE A 103 -15.17 15.61 -0.75
CA ILE A 103 -14.49 14.49 -0.10
C ILE A 103 -13.07 14.25 -0.64
N TYR A 104 -12.83 14.50 -1.94
CA TYR A 104 -11.54 14.27 -2.58
C TYR A 104 -10.51 15.34 -2.20
N ARG A 105 -10.96 16.52 -1.77
CA ARG A 105 -10.10 17.62 -1.31
C ARG A 105 -9.65 17.44 0.14
N ASN A 106 -10.32 16.57 0.90
CA ASN A 106 -10.06 16.34 2.32
C ASN A 106 -9.10 15.15 2.53
N PRO A 107 -7.82 15.38 2.92
CA PRO A 107 -6.84 14.31 3.10
C PRO A 107 -7.25 13.25 4.13
N GLN A 108 -8.06 13.60 5.12
CA GLN A 108 -8.54 12.71 6.17
C GLN A 108 -9.64 11.75 5.69
N LYS A 109 -10.06 11.86 4.41
CA LYS A 109 -10.99 10.91 3.78
C LYS A 109 -10.26 9.80 3.02
N TYR A 110 -8.92 9.81 3.03
CA TYR A 110 -8.09 8.84 2.33
C TYR A 110 -7.63 7.71 3.24
N PHE A 111 -7.62 6.51 2.67
CA PHE A 111 -7.13 5.27 3.25
C PHE A 111 -6.02 4.74 2.34
N TRP A 112 -4.98 4.17 2.93
CA TRP A 112 -3.92 3.49 2.20
C TRP A 112 -4.09 1.99 2.32
N ILE A 113 -4.01 1.27 1.21
CA ILE A 113 -3.94 -0.20 1.22
C ILE A 113 -2.71 -0.64 0.44
N GLY A 114 -1.85 -1.39 1.12
CA GLY A 114 -0.68 -2.01 0.52
C GLY A 114 -0.87 -3.51 0.46
N HIS A 115 -0.47 -4.12 -0.66
CA HIS A 115 -0.26 -5.56 -0.73
C HIS A 115 1.22 -5.87 -0.98
N SER A 116 1.81 -6.82 -0.26
CA SER A 116 3.17 -7.30 -0.52
C SER A 116 4.17 -6.12 -0.52
N LEU A 117 4.94 -5.93 -1.59
CA LEU A 117 5.87 -4.81 -1.77
C LEU A 117 5.19 -3.42 -1.63
N GLY A 118 3.89 -3.30 -1.90
CA GLY A 118 3.12 -2.09 -1.68
C GLY A 118 3.15 -1.61 -0.22
N CYS A 119 3.22 -2.55 0.73
CA CYS A 119 3.34 -2.26 2.17
C CYS A 119 4.66 -1.55 2.50
N LYS A 120 5.75 -1.90 1.82
CA LYS A 120 7.02 -1.17 1.94
C LYS A 120 6.88 0.26 1.46
N TYR A 121 6.20 0.50 0.34
CA TYR A 121 6.04 1.86 -0.14
C TYR A 121 5.24 2.71 0.85
N ILE A 122 4.12 2.21 1.38
CA ILE A 122 3.37 2.89 2.45
C ILE A 122 4.25 3.17 3.66
N THR A 123 5.05 2.18 4.09
CA THR A 123 6.03 2.35 5.18
C THR A 123 6.99 3.50 4.93
N LEU A 124 7.51 3.64 3.70
CA LEU A 124 8.42 4.73 3.35
C LEU A 124 7.70 6.09 3.27
N LEU A 125 6.44 6.12 2.83
CA LEU A 125 5.61 7.33 2.87
C LEU A 125 5.34 7.79 4.31
N GLU A 126 4.99 6.86 5.20
CA GLU A 126 4.81 7.12 6.62
C GLU A 126 6.12 7.65 7.23
N PHE A 127 7.26 7.03 6.90
CA PHE A 127 8.58 7.49 7.34
C PHE A 127 8.87 8.95 6.96
N PHE A 128 8.59 9.36 5.72
CA PHE A 128 8.75 10.75 5.27
C PHE A 128 7.80 11.75 5.95
N SER A 129 6.75 11.24 6.60
CA SER A 129 5.82 12.06 7.40
C SER A 129 6.34 12.34 8.82
N GLY A 130 7.41 11.65 9.25
CA GLY A 130 8.02 11.81 10.58
C GLY A 130 8.82 13.11 10.70
N GLU A 131 8.80 13.78 11.86
CA GLU A 131 9.57 15.02 12.07
C GLU A 131 11.08 14.78 12.11
N LYS A 132 11.50 13.60 12.59
CA LYS A 132 12.91 13.23 12.75
C LYS A 132 13.47 12.39 11.61
N TRP A 133 12.75 12.30 10.49
CA TRP A 133 13.05 11.35 9.40
C TRP A 133 14.46 11.53 8.83
N GLU A 134 14.97 12.75 8.68
CA GLU A 134 16.33 13.03 8.16
C GLU A 134 17.42 12.47 9.08
N SER A 135 17.26 12.68 10.39
CA SER A 135 18.20 12.17 11.40
C SER A 135 18.21 10.63 11.44
N ILE A 136 17.04 10.01 11.29
CA ILE A 136 16.88 8.56 11.25
C ILE A 136 17.46 8.01 9.94
N LEU A 137 17.21 8.66 8.81
CA LEU A 137 17.78 8.31 7.50
C LEU A 137 19.30 8.28 7.59
N THR A 138 19.90 9.35 8.11
CA THR A 138 21.35 9.46 8.30
C THR A 138 21.89 8.35 9.21
N LYS A 139 21.17 8.02 10.29
CA LYS A 139 21.57 6.96 11.23
C LYS A 139 21.47 5.56 10.63
N CYS A 140 20.40 5.26 9.92
CA CYS A 140 20.06 3.92 9.45
C CYS A 140 20.64 3.59 8.07
N ALA A 141 21.00 4.61 7.27
CA ALA A 141 21.61 4.45 5.95
C ALA A 141 23.12 4.78 5.91
N LYS A 142 23.82 4.64 7.05
CA LYS A 142 25.25 4.97 7.23
C LYS A 142 26.17 4.33 6.17
N ASP A 143 25.79 3.19 5.63
CA ASP A 143 26.52 2.54 4.55
C ASP A 143 26.15 3.11 3.15
N LYS A 144 26.97 4.06 2.70
CA LYS A 144 27.35 4.26 1.27
C LYS A 144 26.27 4.81 0.32
N ARG A 145 26.17 6.14 0.33
CA ARG A 145 26.23 7.07 -0.84
C ARG A 145 25.65 8.41 -0.38
N GLU A 146 26.49 9.30 0.15
CA GLU A 146 26.08 10.66 0.59
C GLU A 146 25.27 11.40 -0.50
N GLY A 147 25.68 11.24 -1.76
CA GLY A 147 24.92 11.77 -2.91
C GLY A 147 23.52 11.19 -3.11
N MET A 148 23.24 9.96 -2.64
CA MET A 148 21.88 9.41 -2.65
C MET A 148 21.03 10.06 -1.54
N LEU A 149 21.57 10.17 -0.32
CA LEU A 149 20.86 10.76 0.82
C LEU A 149 20.47 12.21 0.53
N MET A 150 21.42 13.02 0.04
CA MET A 150 21.16 14.41 -0.36
C MET A 150 20.08 14.53 -1.45
N ARG A 151 20.00 13.56 -2.37
CA ARG A 151 18.95 13.55 -3.41
C ARG A 151 17.58 13.21 -2.84
N ILE A 152 17.51 12.29 -1.88
CA ILE A 152 16.27 11.94 -1.18
C ILE A 152 15.79 13.15 -0.38
N GLU A 153 16.65 13.71 0.47
CA GLU A 153 16.39 14.92 1.27
C GLU A 153 15.87 16.07 0.41
N ARG A 154 16.60 16.42 -0.65
CA ARG A 154 16.16 17.47 -1.57
C ARG A 154 14.79 17.16 -2.18
N SER A 155 14.58 15.94 -2.66
CA SER A 155 13.33 15.58 -3.34
C SER A 155 12.11 15.60 -2.42
N VAL A 156 12.29 15.22 -1.16
CA VAL A 156 11.23 15.18 -0.14
C VAL A 156 10.99 16.56 0.47
N ASN A 157 12.04 17.36 0.71
CA ASN A 157 11.91 18.71 1.27
C ASN A 157 11.37 19.75 0.27
N MET A 158 11.35 19.43 -1.02
CA MET A 158 10.60 20.21 -2.01
C MET A 158 9.08 20.07 -1.88
N ILE A 159 8.60 19.11 -1.08
CA ILE A 159 7.18 18.87 -0.86
C ILE A 159 6.81 19.43 0.54
N PRO A 160 5.82 20.33 0.65
CA PRO A 160 5.34 20.85 1.93
C PRO A 160 4.97 19.71 2.90
N LEU A 161 5.18 19.93 4.21
CA LEU A 161 4.97 18.89 5.22
C LEU A 161 3.51 18.40 5.23
N GLU A 162 2.59 19.33 5.05
CA GLU A 162 1.13 19.15 5.05
C GLU A 162 0.67 18.30 3.85
N GLU A 163 1.41 18.40 2.74
CA GLU A 163 1.12 17.64 1.52
C GLU A 163 1.81 16.27 1.52
N ARG A 164 3.03 16.20 2.07
CA ARG A 164 3.80 14.96 2.12
C ARG A 164 3.35 14.02 3.23
N SER A 165 2.75 14.56 4.29
CA SER A 165 2.37 13.79 5.45
C SER A 165 1.14 12.93 5.16
N ILE A 166 1.29 11.62 5.34
CA ILE A 166 0.15 10.68 5.39
C ILE A 166 -0.24 10.35 6.83
N LYS A 167 0.34 11.03 7.84
CA LYS A 167 -0.10 10.89 9.23
C LYS A 167 -1.57 11.27 9.36
N GLY A 168 -2.30 10.47 10.14
CA GLY A 168 -3.74 10.65 10.33
C GLY A 168 -4.59 10.00 9.22
N GLN A 169 -3.97 9.48 8.16
CA GLN A 169 -4.68 8.66 7.16
C GLN A 169 -4.54 7.19 7.56
N PRO A 170 -5.64 6.43 7.70
CA PRO A 170 -5.58 5.00 7.96
C PRO A 170 -4.78 4.23 6.91
N SER A 171 -3.98 3.26 7.35
CA SER A 171 -3.28 2.32 6.48
C SER A 171 -3.65 0.86 6.78
N LEU A 172 -3.76 0.03 5.75
CA LEU A 172 -3.96 -1.41 5.88
C LEU A 172 -2.86 -2.13 5.09
N LEU A 173 -2.11 -2.96 5.78
CA LEU A 173 -1.03 -3.76 5.20
C LEU A 173 -1.54 -5.19 5.00
N ILE A 174 -1.53 -5.66 3.75
CA ILE A 174 -1.94 -7.02 3.40
C ILE A 174 -0.70 -7.80 2.95
N ALA A 175 -0.41 -8.92 3.62
CA ALA A 175 0.80 -9.73 3.39
C ALA A 175 2.08 -8.89 3.25
N PRO A 176 2.44 -8.05 4.24
CA PRO A 176 3.51 -7.07 4.10
C PRO A 176 4.88 -7.69 3.85
N ASP A 177 5.44 -7.47 2.65
CA ASP A 177 6.79 -7.86 2.26
C ASP A 177 7.67 -6.59 2.15
N ILE A 178 8.68 -6.47 3.01
CA ILE A 178 9.65 -5.38 2.92
C ILE A 178 10.60 -5.63 1.74
N SER A 179 10.67 -6.84 1.19
CA SER A 179 11.30 -7.15 -0.09
C SER A 179 12.76 -6.67 -0.25
N ASP A 180 13.68 -7.63 -0.27
CA ASP A 180 15.08 -7.41 -0.57
C ASP A 180 15.45 -7.93 -1.96
N THR A 181 16.70 -7.73 -2.37
CA THR A 181 17.22 -8.20 -3.66
C THR A 181 16.93 -9.68 -3.91
N GLN A 182 16.96 -10.50 -2.86
CA GLN A 182 16.73 -11.94 -2.98
C GLN A 182 15.26 -12.29 -3.28
N SER A 183 14.29 -11.58 -2.70
CA SER A 183 12.86 -11.83 -2.99
C SER A 183 12.38 -11.10 -4.25
N ALA A 184 13.07 -10.03 -4.66
CA ALA A 184 12.79 -9.31 -5.89
C ALA A 184 13.30 -10.01 -7.18
N ILE A 185 14.14 -11.04 -7.06
CA ILE A 185 14.68 -11.79 -8.20
C ILE A 185 13.99 -13.15 -8.30
N PRO A 186 13.36 -13.49 -9.44
CA PRO A 186 12.70 -14.77 -9.60
C PRO A 186 13.71 -15.94 -9.56
N LYS A 187 13.28 -17.07 -9.02
CA LYS A 187 14.03 -18.33 -9.14
C LYS A 187 14.08 -18.75 -10.64
N PRO A 188 15.20 -19.32 -11.12
CA PRO A 188 16.39 -19.78 -10.37
C PRO A 188 17.46 -18.71 -10.14
N LEU A 189 17.28 -17.47 -10.61
CA LEU A 189 18.33 -16.44 -10.63
C LEU A 189 18.68 -15.86 -9.26
N ALA A 190 17.96 -16.21 -8.19
CA ALA A 190 18.19 -15.69 -6.84
C ALA A 190 19.64 -15.83 -6.31
N PHE A 191 20.45 -16.73 -6.88
CA PHE A 191 21.88 -16.87 -6.53
C PHE A 191 22.71 -15.61 -6.80
N ILE A 192 22.30 -14.74 -7.73
CA ILE A 192 23.02 -13.49 -8.03
C ILE A 192 22.75 -12.37 -7.02
N ALA A 193 21.72 -12.50 -6.16
CA ALA A 193 21.31 -11.47 -5.23
C ALA A 193 22.47 -11.01 -4.33
N LYS A 194 23.19 -11.97 -3.73
CA LYS A 194 24.36 -11.68 -2.87
C LYS A 194 25.46 -10.91 -3.61
N PHE A 195 25.65 -11.17 -4.89
CA PHE A 195 26.62 -10.43 -5.71
C PHE A 195 26.15 -9.00 -5.98
N LEU A 196 24.88 -8.82 -6.32
CA LEU A 196 24.29 -7.50 -6.54
C LEU A 196 24.33 -6.63 -5.27
N ASP A 197 24.05 -7.22 -4.11
CA ASP A 197 24.14 -6.54 -2.81
C ASP A 197 25.58 -6.10 -2.52
N LYS A 198 26.55 -7.00 -2.68
CA LYS A 198 27.99 -6.69 -2.49
C LYS A 198 28.48 -5.57 -3.42
N LYS A 199 27.91 -5.46 -4.63
CA LYS A 199 28.23 -4.39 -5.60
C LYS A 199 27.39 -3.12 -5.40
N GLY A 200 26.46 -3.08 -4.44
CA GLY A 200 25.58 -1.93 -4.20
C GLY A 200 24.50 -1.74 -5.28
N TRP A 201 24.26 -2.77 -6.08
CA TRP A 201 23.23 -2.83 -7.12
C TRP A 201 21.94 -3.50 -6.66
N GLY A 202 21.94 -4.07 -5.46
CA GLY A 202 20.75 -4.56 -4.79
C GLY A 202 19.71 -3.49 -4.43
N VAL A 203 18.61 -3.96 -3.86
CA VAL A 203 17.47 -3.18 -3.41
C VAL A 203 17.91 -2.14 -2.39
N LEU A 204 17.46 -0.89 -2.60
CA LEU A 204 17.62 0.18 -1.63
C LEU A 204 16.29 0.95 -1.43
N PRO A 205 15.89 1.21 -0.17
CA PRO A 205 16.54 0.74 1.05
C PRO A 205 16.41 -0.78 1.23
N THR A 206 17.38 -1.40 1.89
CA THR A 206 17.33 -2.84 2.23
C THR A 206 16.27 -3.11 3.29
N ASN A 207 15.93 -4.37 3.53
CA ASN A 207 15.02 -4.80 4.60
C ASN A 207 15.48 -4.26 5.96
N ALA A 208 16.75 -4.48 6.31
CA ALA A 208 17.32 -3.99 7.56
C ALA A 208 17.27 -2.46 7.68
N GLN A 209 17.51 -1.73 6.59
CA GLN A 209 17.38 -0.27 6.58
C GLN A 209 15.94 0.17 6.79
N THR A 210 14.99 -0.44 6.08
CA THR A 210 13.56 -0.14 6.25
C THR A 210 13.08 -0.45 7.68
N LYS A 211 13.49 -1.58 8.26
CA LYS A 211 13.19 -1.92 9.66
C LYS A 211 13.78 -0.89 10.63
N CYS A 212 15.03 -0.48 10.44
CA CYS A 212 15.66 0.57 11.24
C CYS A 212 14.92 1.91 11.15
N PHE A 213 14.39 2.28 9.97
CA PHE A 213 13.62 3.52 9.82
C PHE A 213 12.34 3.48 10.66
N VAL A 214 11.61 2.38 10.61
CA VAL A 214 10.38 2.17 11.38
C VAL A 214 10.66 2.15 12.88
N GLU A 215 11.66 1.39 13.32
CA GLU A 215 12.04 1.30 14.74
C GLU A 215 12.53 2.64 15.30
N GLY A 216 13.14 3.47 14.46
CA GLY A 216 13.57 4.82 14.82
C GLY A 216 12.44 5.85 14.87
N SER A 217 11.22 5.50 14.48
CA SER A 217 10.10 6.43 14.30
C SER A 217 8.82 5.96 15.00
N ILE A 218 7.87 6.89 15.17
CA ILE A 218 6.56 6.62 15.79
C ILE A 218 5.51 6.48 14.68
N LEU A 219 5.75 5.55 13.75
CA LEU A 219 4.85 5.28 12.61
C LEU A 219 3.70 4.38 13.02
N PHE A 220 2.75 4.16 12.12
CA PHE A 220 1.72 3.13 12.21
C PHE A 220 0.78 3.20 13.42
N GLN A 221 0.31 4.41 13.76
CA GLN A 221 -0.68 4.61 14.82
C GLN A 221 -2.10 4.22 14.38
N LEU A 222 -2.38 4.33 13.07
CA LEU A 222 -3.66 4.01 12.44
C LEU A 222 -3.47 2.92 11.38
N THR A 223 -2.87 1.79 11.77
CA THR A 223 -2.51 0.74 10.82
C THR A 223 -3.11 -0.61 11.20
N GLY A 224 -3.77 -1.25 10.25
CA GLY A 224 -4.20 -2.64 10.33
C GLY A 224 -3.26 -3.57 9.56
N LEU A 225 -3.29 -4.85 9.89
CA LEU A 225 -2.50 -5.89 9.20
C LEU A 225 -3.35 -7.13 8.92
N ILE A 226 -3.35 -7.60 7.68
CA ILE A 226 -3.90 -8.91 7.31
C ILE A 226 -2.75 -9.79 6.81
N SER A 227 -2.60 -10.98 7.39
CA SER A 227 -1.59 -11.97 7.00
C SER A 227 -2.24 -13.27 6.56
N PHE A 228 -1.45 -14.20 6.00
CA PHE A 228 -1.95 -15.49 5.54
C PHE A 228 -1.14 -16.67 6.08
N GLU A 229 -1.83 -17.73 6.49
CA GLU A 229 -1.24 -18.90 7.16
C GLU A 229 -0.15 -19.59 6.33
N LYS A 230 -0.30 -19.64 4.99
CA LYS A 230 0.62 -20.32 4.06
C LYS A 230 1.46 -19.34 3.25
N ASP A 231 1.62 -18.10 3.72
CA ASP A 231 2.52 -17.13 3.11
C ASP A 231 3.98 -17.52 3.35
N THR A 232 4.67 -17.89 2.27
CA THR A 232 6.09 -18.25 2.28
C THR A 232 6.99 -17.16 1.72
N ILE A 233 6.44 -15.98 1.41
CA ILE A 233 7.18 -14.83 0.87
C ILE A 233 7.44 -13.83 1.99
N ALA A 234 6.37 -13.32 2.62
CA ALA A 234 6.48 -12.39 3.75
C ALA A 234 6.53 -13.10 5.11
N GLY A 235 6.30 -14.43 5.13
CA GLY A 235 6.10 -15.20 6.34
C GLY A 235 4.69 -15.01 6.91
N ASN A 236 4.48 -15.51 8.12
CA ASN A 236 3.17 -15.50 8.79
C ASN A 236 3.33 -15.20 10.30
N GLU A 237 2.26 -15.29 11.08
CA GLU A 237 2.29 -15.02 12.53
C GLU A 237 3.26 -15.88 13.35
N LYS A 238 3.69 -17.01 12.80
CA LYS A 238 4.55 -17.99 13.50
C LYS A 238 5.99 -17.96 13.01
N ASP A 239 6.24 -17.33 11.86
CA ASP A 239 7.57 -17.22 11.26
C ASP A 239 8.34 -16.04 11.84
N LYS A 240 9.15 -16.28 12.87
CA LYS A 240 9.88 -15.24 13.62
C LYS A 240 10.87 -14.43 12.77
N GLU A 241 11.29 -14.97 11.63
CA GLU A 241 12.21 -14.30 10.69
C GLU A 241 11.45 -13.53 9.60
N GLY A 242 10.14 -13.76 9.47
CA GLY A 242 9.28 -13.14 8.47
C GLY A 242 8.95 -11.68 8.76
N ASP A 243 8.69 -10.92 7.69
CA ASP A 243 8.30 -9.52 7.79
C ASP A 243 6.92 -9.36 8.44
N VAL A 244 5.99 -10.30 8.23
CA VAL A 244 4.69 -10.33 8.93
C VAL A 244 4.87 -10.34 10.45
N PHE A 245 5.68 -11.26 10.96
CA PHE A 245 5.94 -11.37 12.40
C PHE A 245 6.56 -10.09 12.95
N TRP A 246 7.54 -9.52 12.24
CA TRP A 246 8.17 -8.27 12.64
C TRP A 246 7.17 -7.10 12.65
N PHE A 247 6.33 -6.94 11.62
CA PHE A 247 5.31 -5.88 11.59
C PHE A 247 4.29 -6.04 12.74
N ILE A 248 3.85 -7.26 13.04
CA ILE A 248 2.98 -7.52 14.19
C ILE A 248 3.65 -7.03 15.48
N GLY A 249 4.95 -7.29 15.66
CA GLY A 249 5.72 -6.78 16.78
C GLY A 249 5.73 -5.25 16.86
N GLN A 250 5.99 -4.58 15.72
CA GLN A 250 5.98 -3.11 15.64
C GLN A 250 4.61 -2.50 15.94
N LEU A 251 3.53 -3.15 15.49
CA LEU A 251 2.16 -2.70 15.71
C LEU A 251 1.64 -3.02 17.12
N LYS A 252 2.24 -3.97 17.84
CA LYS A 252 1.93 -4.30 19.25
C LYS A 252 2.69 -3.43 20.25
N SER A 253 3.67 -2.64 19.81
CA SER A 253 4.53 -1.82 20.68
C SER A 253 3.73 -1.00 21.70
N GLU A 254 4.27 -0.86 22.92
CA GLU A 254 3.63 -0.12 24.03
C GLU A 254 3.39 1.37 23.71
N ASN A 255 4.07 1.91 22.71
CA ASN A 255 3.91 3.29 22.26
C ASN A 255 2.64 3.52 21.41
N LYS A 256 1.77 2.52 21.25
CA LYS A 256 0.56 2.61 20.43
C LYS A 256 -0.67 2.94 21.28
N LYS A 257 -1.42 3.96 20.85
CA LYS A 257 -2.70 4.34 21.49
C LYS A 257 -3.78 3.24 21.43
N PHE A 258 -3.76 2.40 20.39
CA PHE A 258 -4.77 1.37 20.16
C PHE A 258 -4.12 -0.02 20.12
N PRO A 259 -4.84 -1.08 20.54
CA PRO A 259 -4.37 -2.44 20.34
C PRO A 259 -4.20 -2.72 18.84
N ILE A 260 -3.27 -3.61 18.50
CA ILE A 260 -3.06 -4.03 17.12
C ILE A 260 -4.39 -4.46 16.48
N LEU A 261 -4.67 -3.97 15.27
CA LEU A 261 -5.75 -4.47 14.44
C LEU A 261 -5.18 -5.47 13.45
N HIS A 262 -5.33 -6.75 13.73
CA HIS A 262 -4.69 -7.79 12.94
C HIS A 262 -5.49 -9.09 12.90
N LYS A 263 -5.44 -9.76 11.74
CA LYS A 263 -6.03 -11.07 11.52
C LYS A 263 -5.22 -11.88 10.51
N GLU A 264 -4.79 -13.08 10.89
CA GLU A 264 -4.30 -14.09 9.95
C GLU A 264 -5.48 -14.87 9.33
N LEU A 265 -5.45 -15.00 8.00
CA LEU A 265 -6.46 -15.69 7.21
C LEU A 265 -5.87 -16.98 6.59
N PRO A 266 -6.70 -17.99 6.32
CA PRO A 266 -6.28 -19.09 5.45
C PRO A 266 -5.93 -18.55 4.07
N GLY A 267 -4.84 -19.02 3.48
CA GLY A 267 -4.42 -18.60 2.15
C GLY A 267 -2.92 -18.45 2.01
N LYS A 268 -2.47 -17.91 0.88
CA LYS A 268 -1.06 -17.62 0.57
C LYS A 268 -0.82 -16.13 0.35
N HIS A 269 0.40 -15.78 -0.03
CA HIS A 269 0.81 -14.39 -0.26
C HIS A 269 -0.07 -13.65 -1.27
N LEU A 270 -0.45 -14.30 -2.37
CA LEU A 270 -1.12 -13.65 -3.52
C LEU A 270 -2.65 -13.66 -3.44
N GLU A 271 -3.22 -13.95 -2.27
CA GLU A 271 -4.68 -14.01 -2.11
C GLU A 271 -5.40 -12.72 -2.57
N PRO A 272 -4.87 -11.48 -2.47
CA PRO A 272 -5.58 -10.32 -3.02
C PRO A 272 -5.77 -10.31 -4.54
N LEU A 273 -5.15 -11.22 -5.28
CA LEU A 273 -5.27 -11.28 -6.74
C LEU A 273 -6.55 -11.99 -7.19
N GLY A 274 -7.01 -11.64 -8.38
CA GLY A 274 -7.98 -12.39 -9.16
C GLY A 274 -9.10 -11.55 -9.77
N SER A 275 -9.75 -12.15 -10.76
CA SER A 275 -10.97 -11.65 -11.39
C SER A 275 -12.10 -12.64 -11.20
N GLN A 276 -13.31 -12.14 -10.98
CA GLN A 276 -14.50 -12.98 -10.89
C GLN A 276 -14.88 -13.54 -12.27
N LEU A 277 -15.09 -14.85 -12.33
CA LEU A 277 -15.65 -15.56 -13.48
C LEU A 277 -16.73 -16.53 -12.97
N GLY A 278 -17.99 -16.12 -13.08
CA GLY A 278 -19.12 -16.85 -12.48
C GLY A 278 -19.03 -16.83 -10.95
N GLU A 279 -19.09 -18.00 -10.31
CA GLU A 279 -18.99 -18.16 -8.85
C GLU A 279 -17.56 -18.40 -8.35
N LYS A 280 -16.56 -18.21 -9.22
CA LYS A 280 -15.15 -18.43 -8.92
C LYS A 280 -14.35 -17.16 -9.15
N ILE A 281 -13.22 -17.08 -8.46
CA ILE A 281 -12.17 -16.12 -8.71
C ILE A 281 -11.05 -16.87 -9.39
N VAL A 282 -10.60 -16.34 -10.52
CA VAL A 282 -9.51 -16.89 -11.32
C VAL A 282 -8.29 -16.00 -11.08
N ASP A 283 -7.21 -16.60 -10.61
CA ASP A 283 -5.91 -15.95 -10.53
C ASP A 283 -5.15 -16.23 -11.83
N PHE A 284 -4.53 -15.20 -12.39
CA PHE A 284 -3.70 -15.30 -13.60
C PHE A 284 -2.29 -15.82 -13.29
N ASN A 285 -2.02 -16.27 -12.07
CA ASN A 285 -0.76 -16.93 -11.71
C ASN A 285 -0.79 -18.45 -12.02
N PRO A 286 -0.01 -18.94 -13.00
CA PRO A 286 0.05 -20.37 -13.32
C PRO A 286 0.73 -21.22 -12.24
N PHE A 287 1.33 -20.62 -11.21
CA PHE A 287 2.03 -21.29 -10.12
C PHE A 287 1.31 -21.21 -8.76
N ASP A 288 0.11 -20.61 -8.71
CA ASP A 288 -0.80 -20.65 -7.55
C ASP A 288 -2.14 -21.30 -7.91
N LYS A 289 -3.11 -21.33 -6.97
CA LYS A 289 -4.47 -21.83 -7.21
C LYS A 289 -5.05 -21.11 -8.43
N PHE A 290 -5.21 -21.83 -9.54
CA PHE A 290 -5.75 -21.26 -10.78
C PHE A 290 -7.18 -20.71 -10.60
N ALA A 291 -7.98 -21.29 -9.70
CA ALA A 291 -9.30 -20.78 -9.36
C ALA A 291 -9.75 -21.18 -7.95
N GLU A 292 -10.51 -20.32 -7.29
CA GLU A 292 -11.16 -20.61 -6.00
C GLU A 292 -12.62 -20.13 -5.95
N PRO A 293 -13.52 -20.77 -5.18
CA PRO A 293 -14.90 -20.31 -5.04
C PRO A 293 -14.99 -18.98 -4.28
N ILE A 294 -15.88 -18.09 -4.72
CA ILE A 294 -16.14 -16.80 -4.04
C ILE A 294 -16.54 -17.02 -2.58
N SER A 295 -17.31 -18.08 -2.28
CA SER A 295 -17.74 -18.42 -0.92
C SER A 295 -16.60 -18.72 0.06
N GLN A 296 -15.38 -18.94 -0.45
CA GLN A 296 -14.19 -19.16 0.38
C GLN A 296 -13.38 -17.88 0.61
N ARG A 297 -13.70 -16.78 -0.10
CA ARG A 297 -13.05 -15.48 0.09
C ARG A 297 -13.47 -14.85 1.40
N LYS A 298 -12.48 -14.51 2.19
CA LYS A 298 -12.65 -13.79 3.46
C LYS A 298 -11.91 -12.45 3.47
N LEU A 299 -11.01 -12.25 2.52
CA LEU A 299 -10.11 -11.10 2.52
C LEU A 299 -10.88 -9.79 2.38
N GLU A 300 -11.82 -9.72 1.45
CA GLU A 300 -12.58 -8.51 1.14
C GLU A 300 -13.42 -8.09 2.36
N ASP A 301 -14.18 -9.02 2.95
CA ASP A 301 -15.02 -8.75 4.12
C ASP A 301 -14.19 -8.28 5.33
N VAL A 302 -13.05 -8.93 5.58
CA VAL A 302 -12.14 -8.53 6.66
C VAL A 302 -11.49 -7.18 6.38
N THR A 303 -11.17 -6.90 5.11
CA THR A 303 -10.65 -5.59 4.69
C THR A 303 -11.68 -4.49 4.99
N ILE A 304 -12.94 -4.70 4.59
CA ILE A 304 -14.04 -3.75 4.83
C ILE A 304 -14.23 -3.52 6.34
N GLN A 305 -14.23 -4.59 7.13
CA GLN A 305 -14.29 -4.50 8.59
C GLN A 305 -13.13 -3.66 9.14
N PHE A 306 -11.90 -3.90 8.68
CA PHE A 306 -10.72 -3.18 9.16
C PHE A 306 -10.75 -1.71 8.76
N LEU A 307 -11.20 -1.38 7.54
CA LEU A 307 -11.36 0.02 7.11
C LEU A 307 -12.38 0.77 7.99
N TYR A 308 -13.47 0.11 8.37
CA TYR A 308 -14.44 0.67 9.30
C TYR A 308 -13.83 0.91 10.69
N GLU A 309 -13.15 -0.09 11.26
CA GLU A 309 -12.52 0.04 12.58
C GLU A 309 -11.41 1.11 12.60
N LEU A 310 -10.59 1.18 11.56
CA LEU A 310 -9.55 2.19 11.46
C LEU A 310 -10.13 3.60 11.35
N ARG A 311 -11.26 3.77 10.66
CA ARG A 311 -11.97 5.06 10.62
C ARG A 311 -12.43 5.49 12.01
N GLN A 312 -12.99 4.57 12.78
CA GLN A 312 -13.41 4.87 14.16
C GLN A 312 -12.23 5.29 15.03
N ARG A 313 -11.07 4.62 14.89
CA ARG A 313 -9.84 4.99 15.59
C ARG A 313 -9.30 6.37 15.16
N GLU A 314 -9.42 6.69 13.88
CA GLU A 314 -9.03 7.99 13.31
C GLU A 314 -9.88 9.12 13.91
N GLU A 315 -11.20 8.92 14.03
CA GLU A 315 -12.13 9.85 14.67
C GLU A 315 -11.80 10.06 16.16
N MET A 316 -11.37 9.02 16.89
CA MET A 316 -10.95 9.11 18.31
C MET A 316 -9.58 9.78 18.53
N LEU A 317 -8.82 10.05 17.48
CA LEU A 317 -7.55 10.78 17.55
C LEU A 317 -7.72 12.29 17.33
N ARG A 318 -8.88 12.74 16.87
CA ARG A 318 -9.22 14.14 16.66
C ARG A 318 -9.71 14.79 17.95
#